data_AF-A0A565B6L1-F1
#
_entry.id   AF-A0A565B6L1-F1
#
_cell.length_a   1.000
_cell.length_b   1.000
_cell.length_c   1.000
_cell.angle_alpha   90.00
_cell.angle_beta   90.00
_cell.angle_gamma   90.00
#
_symmetry.space_group_name_H-M   'P 1'
#
loop_
_entity.id
_entity.type
_entity.pdbx_description
1 polymer ?
#
loop_
_entity_poly.entity_id
_entity_poly.type
_entity_poly.pdbx_seq_one_letter_code
_entity_poly.pdbx_strand_id
1 'polypeptide(L)'
;MAHANDPKTTMYMNEFGTLERPKDLASSPARYLQKLRELQTIRVAGKIPFGIGLESHFSIPNIPYMRSDLDILAATGLPIWLTEVDVKAPPNVQGKYFEQVLREGHAHPQVKGMVTWTGYNPSGCFVMCLTDGTFKNLPTGEVVDKLLREWGGLGGKTTGLSDADGFFEVSLFHGDYGLNISRPFANSKASYSFSLTSDDSSSPSPLVFRV
;
A
#
# COMPACT_ATOMS: atom_id res chain seq x y z
N MET A 1 16.13 22.43 3.99
CA MET A 1 15.24 23.29 4.78
C MET A 1 14.15 22.47 5.48
N ALA A 2 13.37 21.65 4.76
CA ALA A 2 12.33 20.80 5.38
C ALA A 2 12.81 19.98 6.59
N HIS A 3 13.89 19.22 6.45
CA HIS A 3 14.47 18.44 7.56
C HIS A 3 14.94 19.25 8.78
N ALA A 4 15.32 20.52 8.59
CA ALA A 4 15.72 21.36 9.73
C ALA A 4 14.51 21.75 10.59
N ASN A 5 13.31 21.81 9.99
CA ASN A 5 12.07 22.15 10.71
C ASN A 5 11.42 20.92 11.35
N ASP A 6 11.53 19.76 10.72
CA ASP A 6 11.08 18.48 11.27
C ASP A 6 12.10 17.37 10.98
N PRO A 7 13.04 17.10 11.92
CA PRO A 7 14.09 16.11 11.71
C PRO A 7 13.59 14.66 11.74
N LYS A 8 12.38 14.40 12.27
CA LYS A 8 11.86 13.03 12.43
C LYS A 8 11.06 12.56 11.23
N THR A 9 10.53 13.48 10.42
CA THR A 9 9.71 13.12 9.27
C THR A 9 10.53 12.62 8.09
N THR A 10 10.04 11.57 7.42
CA THR A 10 10.65 11.00 6.22
C THR A 10 10.52 11.94 5.04
N MET A 11 11.63 12.24 4.38
CA MET A 11 11.69 13.09 3.20
C MET A 11 11.56 12.23 1.93
N TYR A 12 10.43 12.35 1.24
CA TYR A 12 10.19 11.67 -0.03
C TYR A 12 10.66 12.53 -1.20
N MET A 13 11.39 11.92 -2.13
CA MET A 13 11.45 12.44 -3.51
C MET A 13 10.24 11.87 -4.25
N ASN A 14 9.53 12.68 -5.04
CA ASN A 14 8.33 12.26 -5.76
C ASN A 14 8.54 12.51 -7.25
N GLU A 15 8.21 11.55 -8.11
CA GLU A 15 8.36 11.69 -9.57
C GLU A 15 7.36 10.82 -10.34
N PHE A 16 6.97 11.28 -11.53
CA PHE A 16 6.10 10.56 -12.46
C PHE A 16 6.87 9.88 -13.59
N GLY A 17 6.24 8.91 -14.22
CA GLY A 17 6.77 8.22 -15.41
C GLY A 17 7.79 7.14 -15.08
N THR A 18 8.26 7.06 -13.84
CA THR A 18 9.19 6.02 -13.38
C THR A 18 8.61 4.62 -13.55
N LEU A 19 7.40 4.34 -13.06
CA LEU A 19 6.77 3.01 -13.13
C LEU A 19 5.91 2.81 -14.39
N GLU A 20 5.50 3.91 -15.02
CA GLU A 20 4.39 3.95 -15.96
C GLU A 20 4.87 4.08 -17.40
N ARG A 21 6.11 4.57 -17.61
CA ARG A 21 6.64 4.92 -18.93
C ARG A 21 8.02 4.29 -19.16
N PRO A 22 8.10 3.04 -19.62
CA PRO A 22 9.38 2.34 -19.89
C PRO A 22 10.29 3.01 -20.93
N LYS A 23 9.75 3.95 -21.71
CA LYS A 23 10.50 4.69 -22.73
C LYS A 23 10.90 6.09 -22.26
N ASP A 24 10.48 6.51 -21.07
CA ASP A 24 10.87 7.79 -20.49
C ASP A 24 12.23 7.65 -19.81
N LEU A 25 13.28 7.97 -20.57
CA LEU A 25 14.64 7.87 -20.08
C LEU A 25 14.98 8.96 -19.04
N ALA A 26 14.17 10.01 -18.91
CA ALA A 26 14.40 11.09 -17.96
C ALA A 26 13.96 10.72 -16.55
N SER A 27 12.86 9.97 -16.40
CA SER A 27 12.31 9.52 -15.12
C SER A 27 12.53 8.04 -14.82
N SER A 28 13.33 7.33 -15.63
CA SER A 28 13.69 5.92 -15.40
C SER A 28 14.19 5.66 -13.96
N PRO A 29 14.05 4.43 -13.42
CA PRO A 29 14.54 4.09 -12.07
C PRO A 29 16.01 4.43 -11.86
N ALA A 30 16.85 4.30 -12.89
CA ALA A 30 18.27 4.66 -12.82
C ALA A 30 18.47 6.18 -12.61
N ARG A 31 17.70 7.03 -13.30
CA ARG A 31 17.76 8.49 -13.13
C ARG A 31 17.19 8.92 -11.78
N TYR A 32 16.09 8.31 -11.37
CA TYR A 32 15.53 8.50 -10.04
C TYR A 32 16.58 8.20 -8.96
N LEU A 33 17.21 7.01 -9.02
CA LEU A 33 18.25 6.63 -8.05
C LEU A 33 19.49 7.52 -8.11
N GLN A 34 19.88 7.97 -9.31
CA GLN A 34 20.95 8.96 -9.44
C GLN A 34 20.61 10.23 -8.65
N LYS A 35 19.41 10.78 -8.85
CA LYS A 35 19.00 12.01 -8.17
C LYS A 35 18.86 11.82 -6.66
N LEU A 36 18.34 10.68 -6.23
CA LEU A 36 18.23 10.34 -4.82
C LEU A 36 19.60 10.26 -4.14
N ARG A 37 20.60 9.67 -4.81
CA ARG A 37 21.98 9.62 -4.30
C ARG A 37 22.59 11.01 -4.18
N GLU A 38 22.35 11.91 -5.13
CA GLU A 38 22.77 13.32 -5.03
C GLU A 38 22.18 13.97 -3.77
N LEU A 39 20.89 13.80 -3.51
CA LEU A 39 20.22 14.33 -2.32
C LEU A 39 20.80 13.73 -1.02
N GLN A 40 21.15 12.45 -1.02
CA GLN A 40 21.79 11.77 0.11
C GLN A 40 23.22 12.27 0.40
N THR A 41 23.87 12.97 -0.53
CA THR A 41 25.18 13.59 -0.27
C THR A 41 25.11 14.87 0.57
N ILE A 42 23.92 15.47 0.69
CA ILE A 42 23.70 16.71 1.44
C ILE A 42 24.01 16.46 2.92
N ARG A 43 24.93 17.26 3.47
CA ARG A 43 25.32 17.18 4.88
C ARG A 43 24.49 18.18 5.70
N VAL A 44 23.77 17.65 6.68
CA VAL A 44 23.03 18.41 7.69
C VAL A 44 23.30 17.79 9.07
N ALA A 45 22.90 18.47 10.15
CA ALA A 45 22.93 17.87 11.47
C ALA A 45 21.94 16.69 11.52
N GLY A 46 22.44 15.50 11.87
CA GLY A 46 21.64 14.26 11.87
C GLY A 46 21.59 13.54 10.52
N LYS A 47 20.86 12.42 10.50
CA LYS A 47 20.59 11.64 9.27
C LYS A 47 19.23 12.06 8.74
N ILE A 48 19.16 12.42 7.46
CA ILE A 48 17.88 12.64 6.78
C ILE A 48 17.26 11.26 6.49
N PRO A 49 16.08 10.93 7.07
CA PRO A 49 15.33 9.75 6.64
C PRO A 49 14.75 10.03 5.26
N PHE A 50 15.05 9.16 4.28
CA PHE A 50 14.57 9.30 2.90
C PHE A 50 13.49 8.26 2.59
N GLY A 51 12.60 8.61 1.67
CA GLY A 51 11.61 7.72 1.09
C GLY A 51 11.52 7.91 -0.43
N ILE A 52 10.89 6.93 -1.09
CA ILE A 52 10.67 6.92 -2.53
C ILE A 52 9.19 7.14 -2.81
N GLY A 53 8.85 8.23 -3.49
CA GLY A 53 7.49 8.57 -3.91
C GLY A 53 7.38 8.43 -5.42
N LEU A 54 6.35 7.72 -5.87
CA LEU A 54 6.12 7.43 -7.29
C LEU A 54 4.69 7.84 -7.61
N GLU A 55 4.51 8.87 -8.44
CA GLU A 55 3.18 9.44 -8.71
C GLU A 55 2.20 8.37 -9.18
N SER A 56 2.63 7.43 -10.03
CA SER A 56 1.84 6.25 -10.41
C SER A 56 0.61 6.61 -11.28
N HIS A 57 0.82 7.52 -12.23
CA HIS A 57 -0.17 7.93 -13.24
C HIS A 57 -0.19 6.98 -14.45
N PHE A 58 -0.96 5.90 -14.34
CA PHE A 58 -0.96 4.83 -15.34
C PHE A 58 -1.93 5.09 -16.50
N SER A 59 -1.69 4.41 -17.63
CA SER A 59 -2.66 4.28 -18.72
C SER A 59 -2.98 2.81 -18.96
N ILE A 60 -2.28 2.15 -19.89
CA ILE A 60 -2.24 0.69 -19.98
C ILE A 60 -1.07 0.23 -19.10
N PRO A 61 -1.32 -0.46 -17.98
CA PRO A 61 -0.25 -0.86 -17.08
C PRO A 61 0.61 -1.96 -17.72
N ASN A 62 1.93 -1.80 -17.64
CA ASN A 62 2.89 -2.85 -17.93
C ASN A 62 3.36 -3.46 -16.61
N ILE A 63 2.62 -4.46 -16.11
CA ILE A 63 2.85 -5.05 -14.79
C ILE A 63 4.27 -5.64 -14.64
N PRO A 64 4.82 -6.40 -15.60
CA PRO A 64 6.21 -6.85 -15.52
C PRO A 64 7.22 -5.71 -15.36
N TYR A 65 7.00 -4.58 -16.04
CA TYR A 65 7.86 -3.41 -15.94
C TYR A 65 7.71 -2.69 -14.59
N MET A 66 6.48 -2.49 -14.12
CA MET A 66 6.22 -1.95 -12.78
C MET A 66 6.92 -2.80 -11.71
N ARG A 67 6.84 -4.14 -11.81
CA ARG A 67 7.51 -5.06 -10.89
C ARG A 67 9.03 -4.88 -10.91
N SER A 68 9.65 -4.91 -12.08
CA SER A 68 11.11 -4.76 -12.19
C SER A 68 11.59 -3.43 -11.63
N ASP A 69 10.82 -2.37 -11.82
CA ASP A 69 11.19 -1.04 -11.36
C ASP A 69 11.04 -0.90 -9.84
N LEU A 70 9.98 -1.46 -9.28
CA LEU A 70 9.83 -1.58 -7.83
C LEU A 70 10.99 -2.37 -7.23
N ASP A 71 11.40 -3.50 -7.82
CA ASP A 71 12.55 -4.30 -7.35
C ASP A 71 13.85 -3.47 -7.35
N ILE A 72 14.10 -2.71 -8.43
CA ILE A 72 15.29 -1.83 -8.56
C ILE A 72 15.29 -0.75 -7.48
N LEU A 73 14.16 -0.08 -7.27
CA LEU A 73 14.03 1.00 -6.27
C LEU A 73 14.11 0.45 -4.85
N ALA A 74 13.50 -0.72 -4.61
CA ALA A 74 13.48 -1.44 -3.34
C ALA A 74 14.86 -1.91 -2.88
N ALA A 75 15.79 -2.14 -3.81
CA ALA A 75 17.18 -2.47 -3.50
C ALA A 75 17.90 -1.39 -2.66
N THR A 76 17.35 -0.17 -2.57
CA THR A 76 17.84 0.86 -1.65
C THR A 76 17.51 0.60 -0.18
N GLY A 77 16.54 -0.26 0.11
CA GLY A 77 15.99 -0.49 1.44
C GLY A 77 15.11 0.66 1.97
N LEU A 78 14.80 1.67 1.13
CA LEU A 78 13.95 2.79 1.52
C LEU A 78 12.46 2.44 1.34
N PRO A 79 11.56 3.03 2.15
CA PRO A 79 10.13 2.83 1.98
C PRO A 79 9.66 3.46 0.66
N ILE A 80 8.84 2.72 -0.08
CA ILE A 80 8.21 3.17 -1.33
C ILE A 80 6.75 3.53 -1.05
N TRP A 81 6.29 4.64 -1.62
CA TRP A 81 4.88 5.03 -1.65
C TRP A 81 4.45 5.26 -3.09
N LEU A 82 3.30 4.70 -3.46
CA LEU A 82 2.60 5.12 -4.68
C LEU A 82 1.71 6.30 -4.29
N THR A 83 2.06 7.50 -4.72
CA THR A 83 1.58 8.74 -4.09
C THR A 83 0.33 9.32 -4.74
N GLU A 84 0.09 9.02 -6.02
CA GLU A 84 -0.93 9.68 -6.82
C GLU A 84 -1.60 8.69 -7.80
N VAL A 85 -1.92 7.48 -7.33
CA VAL A 85 -2.37 6.38 -8.20
C VAL A 85 -3.68 6.74 -8.91
N ASP A 86 -3.62 6.86 -10.23
CA ASP A 86 -4.79 6.92 -11.11
C ASP A 86 -4.53 6.16 -12.41
N VAL A 87 -5.61 5.90 -13.15
CA VAL A 87 -5.53 5.20 -14.44
C VAL A 87 -6.34 5.93 -15.49
N LYS A 88 -5.68 6.40 -16.54
CA LYS A 88 -6.33 6.94 -17.73
C LYS A 88 -6.61 5.84 -18.76
N ALA A 89 -7.83 5.32 -18.79
CA ALA A 89 -8.26 4.30 -19.74
C ALA A 89 -9.78 4.41 -20.04
N PRO A 90 -10.28 3.76 -21.11
CA PRO A 90 -11.72 3.71 -21.38
C PRO A 90 -12.53 3.12 -20.21
N PRO A 91 -13.78 3.58 -19.96
CA PRO A 91 -14.54 3.19 -18.77
C PRO A 91 -14.72 1.67 -18.59
N ASN A 92 -14.81 0.91 -19.69
CA ASN A 92 -15.00 -0.53 -19.67
C ASN A 92 -13.75 -1.32 -19.23
N VAL A 93 -12.56 -0.69 -19.19
CA VAL A 93 -11.29 -1.33 -18.78
C VAL A 93 -10.57 -0.60 -17.65
N GLN A 94 -10.94 0.65 -17.35
CA GLN A 94 -10.29 1.48 -16.33
C GLN A 94 -10.24 0.80 -14.96
N GLY A 95 -11.37 0.27 -14.47
CA GLY A 95 -11.41 -0.46 -13.20
C GLY A 95 -10.49 -1.68 -13.17
N LYS A 96 -10.43 -2.45 -14.27
CA LYS A 96 -9.53 -3.62 -14.38
C LYS A 96 -8.06 -3.22 -14.27
N TYR A 97 -7.65 -2.18 -15.00
CA TYR A 97 -6.27 -1.71 -14.95
C TYR A 97 -5.91 -1.10 -13.60
N PHE A 98 -6.84 -0.37 -13.00
CA PHE A 98 -6.66 0.17 -11.65
C PHE A 98 -6.48 -0.93 -10.62
N GLU A 99 -7.27 -2.00 -10.69
CA GLU A 99 -7.08 -3.17 -9.84
C GLU A 99 -5.71 -3.83 -10.03
N GLN A 100 -5.24 -3.97 -11.28
CA GLN A 100 -3.92 -4.55 -11.55
C GLN A 100 -2.79 -3.74 -10.91
N VAL A 101 -2.84 -2.41 -11.01
CA VAL A 101 -1.85 -1.50 -10.41
C VAL A 101 -1.87 -1.61 -8.88
N LEU A 102 -3.06 -1.53 -8.25
CA LEU A 102 -3.18 -1.61 -6.80
C LEU A 102 -2.71 -2.96 -6.25
N ARG A 103 -3.02 -4.05 -6.94
CA ARG A 103 -2.54 -5.39 -6.55
C ARG A 103 -1.03 -5.53 -6.68
N GLU A 104 -0.45 -5.01 -7.76
CA GLU A 104 1.01 -5.06 -7.94
C GLU A 104 1.74 -4.23 -6.87
N GLY A 105 1.23 -3.03 -6.58
CA GLY A 105 1.75 -2.20 -5.49
C GLY A 105 1.63 -2.90 -4.13
N HIS A 106 0.45 -3.44 -3.80
CA HIS A 106 0.22 -4.16 -2.54
C HIS A 106 1.08 -5.42 -2.39
N ALA A 107 1.37 -6.13 -3.49
CA ALA A 107 2.16 -7.36 -3.45
C ALA A 107 3.65 -7.10 -3.16
N HIS A 108 4.15 -5.88 -3.36
CA HIS A 108 5.57 -5.58 -3.23
C HIS A 108 5.93 -5.18 -1.79
N PRO A 109 6.82 -5.90 -1.08
CA PRO A 109 7.04 -5.74 0.38
C PRO A 109 7.62 -4.39 0.79
N GLN A 110 8.28 -3.67 -0.12
CA GLN A 110 8.77 -2.30 0.15
C GLN A 110 7.78 -1.18 -0.13
N VAL A 111 6.63 -1.48 -0.73
CA VAL A 111 5.54 -0.50 -0.85
C VAL A 111 4.84 -0.43 0.50
N LYS A 112 4.96 0.71 1.17
CA LYS A 112 4.42 0.93 2.52
C LYS A 112 3.08 1.66 2.53
N GLY A 113 2.69 2.21 1.39
CA GLY A 113 1.45 2.94 1.25
C GLY A 113 1.11 3.24 -0.20
N MET A 114 -0.18 3.41 -0.46
CA MET A 114 -0.72 3.87 -1.73
C MET A 114 -1.75 4.94 -1.46
N VAL A 115 -1.69 6.04 -2.20
CA VAL A 115 -2.68 7.13 -2.18
C VAL A 115 -3.20 7.29 -3.60
N THR A 116 -4.52 7.30 -3.75
CA THR A 116 -5.17 7.42 -5.07
C THR A 116 -5.33 8.88 -5.45
N TRP A 117 -4.95 9.27 -6.67
CA TRP A 117 -5.19 10.61 -7.20
C TRP A 117 -6.60 10.73 -7.77
N THR A 118 -7.54 10.83 -6.85
CA THR A 118 -8.96 10.94 -7.16
C THR A 118 -9.56 12.14 -6.43
N GLY A 119 -10.72 12.56 -6.88
CA GLY A 119 -11.46 13.66 -6.26
C GLY A 119 -12.95 13.44 -6.38
N TYR A 120 -13.71 14.26 -5.67
CA TYR A 120 -15.14 14.37 -5.86
C TYR A 120 -15.44 15.60 -6.73
N ASN A 121 -16.20 15.40 -7.80
CA ASN A 121 -16.77 16.48 -8.58
C ASN A 121 -18.11 16.03 -9.19
N PRO A 122 -19.21 16.78 -8.97
CA PRO A 122 -20.53 16.45 -9.54
C PRO A 122 -20.54 16.24 -11.06
N SER A 123 -19.65 16.93 -11.78
CA SER A 123 -19.54 16.91 -13.24
C SER A 123 -18.51 15.90 -13.76
N GLY A 124 -17.89 15.10 -12.87
CA GLY A 124 -16.82 14.16 -13.21
C GLY A 124 -15.41 14.67 -12.88
N CYS A 125 -14.45 13.76 -12.85
CA CYS A 125 -13.07 13.99 -12.38
C CYS A 125 -12.10 14.14 -13.55
N PHE A 126 -10.90 14.65 -13.25
CA PHE A 126 -9.86 14.87 -14.26
C PHE A 126 -9.39 13.57 -14.94
N VAL A 127 -8.95 12.58 -14.16
CA VAL A 127 -8.49 11.28 -14.68
C VAL A 127 -9.41 10.15 -14.25
N MET A 128 -9.70 10.07 -12.95
CA MET A 128 -10.41 8.95 -12.36
C MET A 128 -11.22 9.39 -11.14
N CYS A 129 -12.51 9.08 -11.15
CA CYS A 129 -13.38 9.20 -9.97
C CYS A 129 -13.49 7.85 -9.27
N LEU A 130 -13.72 7.84 -7.96
CA LEU A 130 -14.21 6.63 -7.25
C LEU A 130 -15.73 6.58 -7.20
N THR A 131 -16.38 7.74 -7.13
CA THR A 131 -17.85 7.87 -7.07
C THR A 131 -18.36 8.84 -8.12
N ASP A 132 -19.63 8.74 -8.48
CA ASP A 132 -20.33 9.75 -9.27
C ASP A 132 -20.67 10.99 -8.43
N GLY A 133 -21.32 11.97 -9.06
CA GLY A 133 -21.76 13.22 -8.42
C GLY A 133 -22.83 13.06 -7.34
N THR A 134 -23.34 11.85 -7.12
CA THR A 134 -24.31 11.51 -6.07
C THR A 134 -23.72 10.58 -5.01
N PHE A 135 -22.39 10.43 -4.99
CA PHE A 135 -21.65 9.52 -4.10
C PHE A 135 -21.98 8.03 -4.32
N LYS A 136 -22.50 7.65 -5.50
CA LYS A 136 -22.59 6.24 -5.85
C LYS A 136 -21.26 5.76 -6.39
N ASN A 137 -20.82 4.58 -5.97
CA ASN A 137 -19.60 3.98 -6.46
C ASN A 137 -19.61 3.82 -7.99
N LEU A 138 -18.48 4.17 -8.59
CA LEU A 138 -18.14 3.80 -9.96
C LEU A 138 -17.35 2.48 -9.95
N PRO A 139 -17.11 1.84 -11.11
CA PRO A 139 -16.35 0.59 -11.17
C PRO A 139 -14.96 0.65 -10.49
N THR A 140 -14.32 1.82 -10.48
CA THR A 140 -13.06 2.11 -9.78
C THR A 140 -13.22 2.21 -8.26
N GLY A 141 -14.32 2.78 -7.76
CA GLY A 141 -14.68 2.73 -6.33
C GLY A 141 -14.98 1.31 -5.86
N GLU A 142 -15.72 0.54 -6.67
CA GLU A 142 -15.98 -0.89 -6.40
C GLU A 142 -14.68 -1.71 -6.29
N VAL A 143 -13.66 -1.37 -7.06
CA VAL A 143 -12.33 -2.00 -6.96
C VAL A 143 -11.69 -1.71 -5.60
N VAL A 144 -11.67 -0.45 -5.14
CA VAL A 144 -11.10 -0.09 -3.83
C VAL A 144 -11.82 -0.84 -2.72
N ASP A 145 -13.16 -0.78 -2.72
CA ASP A 145 -13.99 -1.46 -1.74
C ASP A 145 -13.78 -2.98 -1.73
N LYS A 146 -13.67 -3.59 -2.91
CA LYS A 146 -13.37 -5.02 -3.05
C LYS A 146 -12.00 -5.36 -2.47
N LEU A 147 -10.95 -4.63 -2.82
CA LEU A 147 -9.59 -4.90 -2.39
C LEU A 147 -9.43 -4.68 -0.88
N LEU A 148 -10.02 -3.62 -0.33
CA LEU A 148 -10.03 -3.39 1.12
C LEU A 148 -10.69 -4.55 1.87
N ARG A 149 -11.82 -5.07 1.37
CA ARG A 149 -12.46 -6.27 1.95
C ARG A 149 -11.58 -7.52 1.83
N GLU A 150 -11.01 -7.74 0.64
CA GLU A 150 -10.16 -8.91 0.37
C GLU A 150 -8.91 -8.94 1.25
N TRP A 151 -8.28 -7.79 1.49
CA TRP A 151 -7.05 -7.72 2.25
C TRP A 151 -7.29 -7.72 3.78
N GLY A 152 -8.54 -7.60 4.24
CA GLY A 152 -8.88 -7.62 5.67
C GLY A 152 -9.07 -6.24 6.31
N GLY A 153 -9.25 -5.20 5.50
CA GLY A 153 -9.70 -3.88 5.92
C GLY A 153 -11.21 -3.81 6.25
N LEU A 154 -11.71 -2.60 6.53
CA LEU A 154 -13.13 -2.30 6.78
C LEU A 154 -13.79 -3.11 7.94
N GLY A 155 -13.01 -3.53 8.93
CA GLY A 155 -13.55 -4.26 10.09
C GLY A 155 -13.98 -5.68 9.77
N GLY A 156 -13.40 -6.30 8.72
CA GLY A 156 -13.57 -7.71 8.44
C GLY A 156 -13.24 -8.56 9.67
N LYS A 157 -14.13 -9.50 10.01
CA LYS A 157 -13.91 -10.44 11.10
C LYS A 157 -13.28 -11.70 10.54
N THR A 158 -12.09 -12.04 11.01
CA THR A 158 -11.52 -13.36 10.75
C THR A 158 -12.04 -14.33 11.80
N THR A 159 -12.63 -15.44 11.35
CA THR A 159 -13.14 -16.51 12.21
C THR A 159 -12.59 -17.84 11.75
N GLY A 160 -12.25 -18.71 12.68
CA GLY A 160 -11.84 -20.08 12.38
C GLY A 160 -11.92 -20.98 13.60
N LEU A 161 -11.58 -22.25 13.40
CA LEU A 161 -11.48 -23.25 14.46
C LEU A 161 -10.00 -23.48 14.75
N SER A 162 -9.70 -23.78 16.01
CA SER A 162 -8.39 -24.33 16.34
C SER A 162 -8.22 -25.71 15.73
N ASP A 163 -6.98 -26.10 15.45
CA ASP A 163 -6.62 -27.45 15.08
C ASP A 163 -6.72 -28.43 16.26
N ALA A 164 -6.31 -29.68 16.03
CA ALA A 164 -6.34 -30.76 17.03
C ALA A 164 -5.44 -30.49 18.25
N ASP A 165 -4.41 -29.64 18.10
CA ASP A 165 -3.46 -29.26 19.14
C ASP A 165 -3.86 -27.94 19.84
N GLY A 166 -4.97 -27.34 19.43
CA GLY A 166 -5.51 -26.10 19.99
C GLY A 166 -4.94 -24.83 19.34
N PHE A 167 -4.25 -24.93 18.20
CA PHE A 167 -3.68 -23.76 17.53
C PHE A 167 -4.63 -23.16 16.49
N PHE A 168 -4.65 -21.83 16.41
CA PHE A 168 -5.30 -21.07 15.35
C PHE A 168 -4.31 -20.05 14.79
N GLU A 169 -4.00 -20.16 13.51
CA GLU A 169 -3.05 -19.28 12.80
C GLU A 169 -3.79 -18.31 11.88
N VAL A 170 -3.41 -17.03 11.94
CA VAL A 170 -4.01 -16.00 11.10
C VAL A 170 -3.01 -14.89 10.76
N SER A 171 -3.10 -14.37 9.54
CA SER A 171 -2.42 -13.15 9.12
C SER A 171 -3.38 -11.97 9.24
N LEU A 172 -2.97 -10.95 9.99
CA LEU A 172 -3.75 -9.73 10.24
C LEU A 172 -2.92 -8.50 9.85
N PHE A 173 -3.59 -7.40 9.54
CA PHE A 173 -2.92 -6.11 9.40
C PHE A 173 -2.43 -5.58 10.74
N HIS A 174 -1.53 -4.60 10.70
CA HIS A 174 -1.21 -3.84 11.91
C HIS A 174 -2.46 -3.09 12.39
N GLY A 175 -2.72 -3.15 13.70
CA GLY A 175 -3.90 -2.55 14.29
C GLY A 175 -4.26 -3.16 15.64
N ASP A 176 -5.34 -2.64 16.21
CA ASP A 176 -5.88 -3.10 17.49
C ASP A 176 -6.98 -4.12 17.28
N TYR A 177 -6.88 -5.27 17.95
CA TYR A 177 -7.77 -6.40 17.77
C TYR A 177 -8.42 -6.84 19.08
N GLY A 178 -9.68 -7.22 18.98
CA GLY A 178 -10.39 -8.00 19.99
C GLY A 178 -10.51 -9.46 19.54
N LEU A 179 -9.95 -10.39 20.32
CA LEU A 179 -10.09 -11.83 20.12
C LEU A 179 -11.21 -12.36 21.01
N ASN A 180 -12.19 -13.03 20.41
CA ASN A 180 -13.24 -13.74 21.14
C ASN A 180 -13.13 -15.24 20.90
N ILE A 181 -13.00 -16.00 21.97
CA ILE A 181 -12.87 -17.46 21.95
C ILE A 181 -14.15 -18.07 22.52
N SER A 182 -14.77 -19.00 21.80
CA SER A 182 -15.87 -19.82 22.28
C SER A 182 -15.44 -21.27 22.39
N ARG A 183 -15.67 -21.92 23.54
CA ARG A 183 -15.44 -23.35 23.76
C ARG A 183 -16.78 -24.05 23.98
N PRO A 184 -17.47 -24.53 22.91
CA PRO A 184 -18.82 -25.06 23.01
C PRO A 184 -18.92 -26.24 23.98
N PHE A 185 -17.95 -27.16 23.96
CA PHE A 185 -17.96 -28.34 24.83
C PHE A 185 -17.77 -28.02 26.32
N ALA A 186 -17.13 -26.90 26.64
CA ALA A 186 -16.94 -26.44 28.01
C ALA A 186 -17.96 -25.37 28.43
N ASN A 187 -18.89 -24.99 27.54
CA ASN A 187 -19.84 -23.88 27.72
C ASN A 187 -19.18 -22.59 28.22
N SER A 188 -17.97 -22.28 27.74
CA SER A 188 -17.20 -21.12 28.18
C SER A 188 -16.82 -20.20 27.03
N LYS A 189 -16.63 -18.92 27.37
CA LYS A 189 -16.16 -17.88 26.45
C LYS A 189 -15.04 -17.09 27.11
N ALA A 190 -14.08 -16.65 26.32
CA ALA A 190 -13.01 -15.77 26.75
C ALA A 190 -12.79 -14.65 25.73
N SER A 191 -12.37 -13.48 26.18
CA SER A 191 -12.10 -12.32 25.33
C SER A 191 -10.75 -11.72 25.70
N TYR A 192 -9.97 -11.37 24.70
CA TYR A 192 -8.66 -10.75 24.83
C TYR A 192 -8.54 -9.56 23.89
N SER A 193 -7.67 -8.61 24.22
CA SER A 193 -7.30 -7.51 23.33
C SER A 193 -5.80 -7.49 23.14
N PHE A 194 -5.35 -7.22 21.92
CA PHE A 194 -3.94 -7.12 21.58
C PHE A 194 -3.75 -6.14 20.42
N SER A 195 -2.56 -5.56 20.32
CA SER A 195 -2.17 -4.69 19.22
C SER A 195 -1.11 -5.42 18.39
N LEU A 196 -1.29 -5.44 17.07
CA LEU A 196 -0.27 -5.91 16.14
C LEU A 196 0.46 -4.69 15.58
N THR A 197 1.73 -4.55 15.90
CA THR A 197 2.59 -3.45 15.46
C THR A 197 3.71 -3.95 14.57
N SER A 198 4.28 -3.04 13.75
CA SER A 198 5.52 -3.32 13.04
C SER A 198 6.66 -3.39 14.05
N ASP A 199 7.19 -4.58 14.34
CA ASP A 199 8.48 -4.71 15.01
C ASP A 199 9.60 -4.61 13.96
N ASP A 200 10.54 -3.69 14.15
CA ASP A 200 11.69 -3.43 13.25
C ASP A 200 12.64 -4.65 13.05
N SER A 201 12.32 -5.82 13.62
CA SER A 201 13.21 -6.98 13.70
C SER A 201 12.63 -8.33 13.23
N SER A 202 11.36 -8.41 12.81
CA SER A 202 10.76 -9.68 12.41
C SER A 202 10.11 -9.64 11.04
N SER A 203 10.44 -10.62 10.20
CA SER A 203 9.71 -10.96 8.97
C SER A 203 8.22 -11.16 9.26
N PRO A 204 7.31 -10.76 8.35
CA PRO A 204 5.88 -10.98 8.55
C PRO A 204 5.63 -12.47 8.77
N SER A 205 5.18 -12.81 9.99
CA SER A 205 4.88 -14.16 10.43
C SER A 205 3.43 -14.21 10.88
N PRO A 206 2.69 -15.31 10.61
CA PRO A 206 1.32 -15.44 11.08
C PRO A 206 1.28 -15.37 12.61
N LEU A 207 0.24 -14.75 13.15
CA LEU A 207 -0.05 -14.79 14.59
C LEU A 207 -0.58 -16.16 14.93
N VAL A 208 0.05 -16.82 15.90
CA VAL A 208 -0.33 -18.15 16.39
C VAL A 208 -1.00 -17.99 17.76
N PHE A 209 -2.27 -18.34 17.84
CA PHE A 209 -3.00 -18.43 19.10
C PHE A 209 -3.09 -19.87 19.55
N ARG A 210 -2.77 -20.16 20.81
CA ARG A 210 -3.01 -21.46 21.44
C ARG A 210 -4.17 -21.34 22.41
N VAL A 211 -5.20 -22.17 22.21
CA VAL A 211 -6.46 -22.14 22.95
C VAL A 211 -6.61 -23.34 23.87
#